data_AF-A0A2A5AP08-F1
#
_entry.id   AF-A0A2A5AP08-F1
#
_cell.length_a   1.000
_cell.length_b   1.000
_cell.length_c   1.000
_cell.angle_alpha   90.00
_cell.angle_beta   90.00
_cell.angle_gamma   90.00
#
_symmetry.space_group_name_H-M   'P 1'
#
loop_
_entity.id
_entity.type
_entity.pdbx_description
1 polymer ?
#
loop_
_entity_poly.entity_id
_entity_poly.type
_entity_poly.pdbx_seq_one_letter_code
_entity_poly.pdbx_strand_id
1 'polypeptide(L)'
;MPFPRFNIPNQSRIVLFALAGLCISSIAQAQVQIIQPGAPGQASRVITAEEASDLAGIGYSLGDIQFLRGMIPHHAQAKEMSALAEGRTNTTLVLAVAARITLSQDDEISMMQGWLEDQGLDAPAEDVHHDPDFERMEGMLTDEEMTELAASSGPEFDRLYLEYMINHHQGALDMVEMLLDQRGAVQDPLLYEFTSDVTSDQTSEIERMDLLLASFNPDPRVGLAAGFRDAGEASLNMQVVASLPKPAGFFDPERPSGISVSRLEELEAEAAGVDGNVPETPDEDEEDENADPRPSLLSFSNTELLFAGDYMVAGNYHGFNTYDISDATAPRHIASVVCPGGQGDISLVGNLLIMSVQEARGRLDCGLQGVPDPISDERVKGIRIFDVSDFTNPVQVAAVQTCRGSHTHTVVSDPNTVQGNIYVYVSGTSAVRDDEELAGCSSDSPFEDSDSALFRIEVIEIPAENPSAARIVNRPFIFADPSDGTLAGLWDGGDHGEGTQ
;
A
#
# COMPACT_ATOMS: atom_id res chain seq x y z
N MET A 1 -61.68 -24.67 -52.80
CA MET A 1 -61.17 -25.22 -54.08
C MET A 1 -60.37 -24.13 -54.79
N PRO A 2 -59.39 -24.44 -55.65
CA PRO A 2 -57.96 -24.61 -55.39
C PRO A 2 -57.09 -23.43 -55.90
N PHE A 3 -55.78 -23.52 -55.70
CA PHE A 3 -54.70 -22.62 -56.15
C PHE A 3 -54.79 -22.17 -57.63
N PRO A 4 -54.06 -21.08 -57.99
CA PRO A 4 -52.84 -21.34 -58.76
C PRO A 4 -51.61 -20.53 -58.32
N ARG A 5 -50.46 -21.21 -58.43
CA ARG A 5 -49.12 -20.62 -58.51
C ARG A 5 -48.95 -19.93 -59.87
N PHE A 6 -48.30 -18.77 -59.88
CA PHE A 6 -47.61 -18.26 -61.06
C PHE A 6 -46.10 -18.19 -60.80
N ASN A 7 -45.36 -18.69 -61.78
CA ASN A 7 -43.91 -18.75 -61.86
C ASN A 7 -43.43 -17.66 -62.84
N ILE A 8 -42.10 -17.50 -62.95
CA ILE A 8 -41.30 -16.83 -64.01
C ILE A 8 -40.79 -15.42 -63.59
N PRO A 9 -39.53 -15.02 -63.87
CA PRO A 9 -38.23 -15.68 -63.68
C PRO A 9 -37.17 -14.68 -63.14
N ASN A 10 -35.92 -15.15 -63.06
CA ASN A 10 -34.74 -14.38 -62.65
C ASN A 10 -34.26 -13.38 -63.72
N GLN A 11 -33.54 -12.33 -63.28
CA GLN A 11 -32.71 -11.36 -64.02
C GLN A 11 -33.36 -10.02 -64.46
N SER A 12 -33.16 -8.96 -63.67
CA SER A 12 -32.24 -7.85 -64.04
C SER A 12 -32.37 -6.67 -63.06
N ARG A 13 -31.31 -6.51 -62.26
CA ARG A 13 -30.71 -5.28 -61.72
C ARG A 13 -31.49 -3.96 -61.94
N ILE A 14 -31.78 -3.25 -60.84
CA ILE A 14 -31.42 -1.84 -60.61
C ILE A 14 -31.87 -1.42 -59.19
N VAL A 15 -30.86 -1.10 -58.37
CA VAL A 15 -30.83 -0.11 -57.27
C VAL A 15 -31.91 -0.20 -56.19
N LEU A 16 -31.55 -0.79 -55.05
CA LEU A 16 -32.01 -0.33 -53.74
C LEU A 16 -30.83 -0.46 -52.75
N PHE A 17 -30.10 0.64 -52.57
CA PHE A 17 -29.14 0.77 -51.46
C PHE A 17 -29.93 0.79 -50.16
N ALA A 18 -29.69 -0.20 -49.30
CA ALA A 18 -30.24 -0.29 -47.97
C ALA A 18 -29.64 0.81 -47.08
N LEU A 19 -30.42 1.86 -46.80
CA LEU A 19 -30.22 2.69 -45.60
C LEU A 19 -30.86 1.97 -44.41
N ALA A 20 -30.17 0.96 -43.89
CA ALA A 20 -30.32 0.53 -42.51
C ALA A 20 -29.25 1.29 -41.71
N GLY A 21 -29.50 2.58 -41.47
CA GLY A 21 -28.72 3.36 -40.52
C GLY A 21 -29.05 2.87 -39.12
N LEU A 22 -28.17 2.04 -38.57
CA LEU A 22 -28.12 1.76 -37.14
C LEU A 22 -28.00 3.11 -36.39
N CYS A 23 -29.07 3.52 -35.72
CA CYS A 23 -28.96 4.49 -34.64
C CYS A 23 -28.26 3.80 -33.47
N ILE A 24 -26.93 3.78 -33.47
CA ILE A 24 -26.16 3.59 -32.25
C ILE A 24 -26.21 4.94 -31.54
N SER A 25 -27.12 5.07 -30.58
CA SER A 25 -27.07 6.16 -29.62
C SER A 25 -25.83 5.94 -28.75
N SER A 26 -24.71 6.57 -29.12
CA SER A 26 -23.55 6.68 -28.25
C SER A 26 -23.97 7.48 -27.02
N ILE A 27 -24.28 6.80 -25.92
CA ILE A 27 -24.30 7.42 -24.61
C ILE A 27 -22.83 7.72 -24.31
N ALA A 28 -22.39 8.94 -24.61
CA ALA A 28 -21.14 9.45 -24.07
C ALA A 28 -21.32 9.47 -22.55
N GLN A 29 -20.73 8.51 -21.84
CA GLN A 29 -20.54 8.65 -20.40
C GLN A 29 -19.69 9.92 -20.22
N ALA A 30 -20.26 10.95 -19.60
CA ALA A 30 -19.49 12.13 -19.23
C ALA A 30 -18.38 11.66 -18.29
N GLN A 31 -17.14 11.72 -18.77
CA GLN A 31 -15.96 11.36 -17.98
C GLN A 31 -15.92 12.28 -16.74
N VAL A 32 -15.79 11.69 -15.56
CA VAL A 32 -15.70 12.46 -14.32
C VAL A 32 -14.46 13.34 -14.37
N GLN A 33 -14.58 14.58 -13.92
CA GLN A 33 -13.50 15.56 -13.98
C GLN A 33 -12.36 15.14 -13.04
N ILE A 34 -11.14 15.11 -13.57
CA ILE A 34 -9.90 14.94 -12.80
C ILE A 34 -9.33 16.33 -12.59
N ILE A 35 -9.16 16.73 -11.34
CA ILE A 35 -8.89 18.09 -10.92
C ILE A 35 -7.54 18.10 -10.24
N GLN A 36 -6.62 18.93 -10.73
CA GLN A 36 -5.41 19.27 -10.01
C GLN A 36 -5.60 20.64 -9.37
N PRO A 37 -5.66 20.73 -8.03
CA PRO A 37 -5.67 22.01 -7.35
C PRO A 37 -4.38 22.79 -7.62
N GLY A 38 -4.44 24.12 -7.55
CA GLY A 38 -3.22 24.94 -7.57
C GLY A 38 -2.60 25.11 -6.19
N ALA A 39 -1.56 25.94 -6.11
CA ALA A 39 -1.03 26.42 -4.83
C ALA A 39 -2.14 27.09 -3.97
N PRO A 40 -1.98 27.21 -2.63
CA PRO A 40 -3.00 27.81 -1.78
C PRO A 40 -3.56 29.14 -2.33
N GLY A 41 -4.88 29.21 -2.49
CA GLY A 41 -5.62 30.36 -3.02
C GLY A 41 -5.64 30.48 -4.55
N GLN A 42 -4.96 29.60 -5.29
CA GLN A 42 -5.00 29.56 -6.75
C GLN A 42 -6.14 28.67 -7.27
N ALA A 43 -6.61 28.97 -8.48
CA ALA A 43 -7.66 28.18 -9.11
C ALA A 43 -7.17 26.77 -9.48
N SER A 44 -8.04 25.79 -9.29
CA SER A 44 -7.84 24.42 -9.76
C SER A 44 -7.93 24.34 -11.28
N ARG A 45 -7.28 23.33 -11.86
CA ARG A 45 -7.37 23.02 -13.29
C ARG A 45 -7.84 21.59 -13.50
N VAL A 46 -8.48 21.32 -14.63
CA VAL A 46 -8.81 19.96 -15.07
C VAL A 46 -7.60 19.38 -15.80
N ILE A 47 -7.19 18.17 -15.45
CA ILE A 47 -6.08 17.43 -16.08
C ILE A 47 -6.61 16.14 -16.74
N THR A 48 -5.83 15.55 -17.64
CA THR A 48 -6.17 14.23 -18.21
C THR A 48 -5.79 13.09 -17.27
N ALA A 49 -6.30 11.88 -17.53
CA ALA A 49 -5.90 10.69 -16.77
C ALA A 49 -4.43 10.30 -17.03
N GLU A 50 -3.92 10.59 -18.22
CA GLU A 50 -2.53 10.36 -18.62
C GLU A 50 -1.59 11.27 -17.83
N GLU A 51 -1.91 12.57 -17.71
CA GLU A 51 -1.11 13.52 -16.94
C GLU A 51 -1.00 13.12 -15.46
N ALA A 52 -2.02 12.46 -14.88
CA ALA A 52 -2.04 12.03 -13.48
C ALA A 52 -1.10 10.86 -13.14
N SER A 53 -0.65 10.05 -14.11
CA SER A 53 -0.07 8.71 -13.84
C SER A 53 1.47 8.62 -13.83
N ASP A 54 2.22 9.72 -13.88
CA ASP A 54 3.69 9.72 -14.10
C ASP A 54 4.52 10.12 -12.84
N LEU A 55 5.24 9.18 -12.19
CA LEU A 55 6.34 9.37 -11.19
C LEU A 55 6.80 8.04 -10.50
N ALA A 56 8.06 7.57 -10.69
CA ALA A 56 8.81 6.75 -9.70
C ALA A 56 10.31 6.53 -10.07
N GLY A 57 11.23 6.73 -9.11
CA GLY A 57 12.61 6.19 -9.18
C GLY A 57 13.56 6.67 -8.06
N ILE A 58 14.22 5.72 -7.33
CA ILE A 58 15.60 5.69 -6.73
C ILE A 58 15.70 4.64 -5.56
N GLY A 59 16.85 3.93 -5.41
CA GLY A 59 17.06 2.59 -4.74
C GLY A 59 17.76 2.44 -3.35
N TYR A 60 18.31 1.22 -3.08
CA TYR A 60 18.51 0.46 -1.81
C TYR A 60 19.63 0.86 -0.80
N SER A 61 19.67 0.18 0.37
CA SER A 61 20.49 0.42 1.58
C SER A 61 21.33 -0.77 2.10
N LEU A 62 22.00 -0.61 3.24
CA LEU A 62 22.77 -1.68 3.91
C LEU A 62 21.88 -2.67 4.69
N GLY A 63 20.73 -2.22 5.20
CA GLY A 63 19.77 -3.09 5.89
C GLY A 63 19.23 -4.17 4.95
N ASP A 64 18.97 -3.75 3.71
CA ASP A 64 18.53 -4.58 2.59
C ASP A 64 19.46 -5.77 2.34
N ILE A 65 20.76 -5.50 2.34
CA ILE A 65 21.80 -6.52 2.13
C ILE A 65 21.84 -7.51 3.29
N GLN A 66 21.69 -7.03 4.54
CA GLN A 66 21.75 -7.89 5.72
C GLN A 66 20.52 -8.79 5.84
N PHE A 67 19.35 -8.23 5.55
CA PHE A 67 18.09 -8.97 5.53
C PHE A 67 18.12 -10.13 4.54
N LEU A 68 18.52 -9.88 3.29
CA LEU A 68 18.57 -10.94 2.26
C LEU A 68 19.57 -12.05 2.62
N ARG A 69 20.73 -11.68 3.17
CA ARG A 69 21.73 -12.66 3.64
C ARG A 69 21.25 -13.49 4.83
N GLY A 70 20.41 -12.93 5.69
CA GLY A 70 19.80 -13.68 6.79
C GLY A 70 18.65 -14.57 6.32
N MET A 71 17.80 -14.05 5.44
CA MET A 71 16.57 -14.72 5.06
C MET A 71 16.82 -15.96 4.16
N ILE A 72 17.92 -16.03 3.41
CA ILE A 72 18.33 -17.21 2.63
C ILE A 72 18.46 -18.49 3.50
N PRO A 73 19.34 -18.55 4.52
CA PRO A 73 19.44 -19.72 5.38
C PRO A 73 18.20 -19.96 6.26
N HIS A 74 17.43 -18.90 6.58
CA HIS A 74 16.15 -19.03 7.26
C HIS A 74 15.18 -19.86 6.41
N HIS A 75 15.01 -19.48 5.14
CA HIS A 75 14.17 -20.20 4.18
C HIS A 75 14.65 -21.62 3.89
N ALA A 76 15.97 -21.84 3.88
CA ALA A 76 16.54 -23.16 3.69
C ALA A 76 16.12 -24.15 4.79
N GLN A 77 16.01 -23.71 6.06
CA GLN A 77 15.56 -24.57 7.15
C GLN A 77 14.06 -24.93 7.03
N ALA A 78 13.20 -24.00 6.56
CA ALA A 78 11.78 -24.30 6.29
C ALA A 78 11.61 -25.40 5.22
N LYS A 79 12.47 -25.43 4.20
CA LYS A 79 12.53 -26.50 3.21
C LYS A 79 12.93 -27.84 3.83
N GLU A 80 13.94 -27.86 4.70
CA GLU A 80 14.37 -29.08 5.41
C GLU A 80 13.26 -29.65 6.29
N MET A 81 12.54 -28.80 7.03
CA MET A 81 11.37 -29.20 7.81
C MET A 81 10.27 -29.81 6.92
N SER A 82 9.97 -29.16 5.80
CA SER A 82 8.91 -29.59 4.87
C SER A 82 9.23 -30.91 4.16
N ALA A 83 10.51 -31.16 3.88
CA ALA A 83 10.98 -32.44 3.32
C ALA A 83 10.70 -33.64 4.24
N LEU A 84 10.54 -33.44 5.55
CA LEU A 84 10.20 -34.51 6.49
C LEU A 84 8.74 -34.96 6.37
N ALA A 85 7.84 -34.20 5.74
CA ALA A 85 6.42 -34.52 5.72
C ALA A 85 6.14 -35.85 4.98
N GLU A 86 6.85 -36.10 3.88
CA GLU A 86 6.74 -37.36 3.14
C GLU A 86 7.25 -38.53 3.99
N GLY A 87 6.40 -39.55 4.18
CA GLY A 87 6.72 -40.72 4.99
C GLY A 87 6.48 -40.54 6.50
N ARG A 88 6.12 -39.34 6.97
CA ARG A 88 5.77 -39.07 8.37
C ARG A 88 4.29 -38.85 8.59
N THR A 89 3.58 -38.31 7.61
CA THR A 89 2.12 -38.16 7.65
C THR A 89 1.44 -38.65 6.39
N ASN A 90 0.16 -38.97 6.50
CA ASN A 90 -0.74 -39.19 5.37
C ASN A 90 -1.87 -38.14 5.30
N THR A 91 -1.81 -37.11 6.16
CA THR A 91 -2.76 -35.99 6.16
C THR A 91 -2.51 -35.14 4.91
N THR A 92 -3.42 -35.25 3.94
CA THR A 92 -3.26 -34.60 2.62
C THR A 92 -3.09 -33.08 2.72
N LEU A 93 -3.70 -32.45 3.71
CA LEU A 93 -3.57 -31.00 3.93
C LEU A 93 -2.18 -30.61 4.42
N VAL A 94 -1.57 -31.39 5.33
CA VAL A 94 -0.20 -31.14 5.82
C VAL A 94 0.82 -31.38 4.72
N LEU A 95 0.65 -32.45 3.93
CA LEU A 95 1.48 -32.71 2.75
C LEU A 95 1.38 -31.58 1.70
N ALA A 96 0.19 -31.02 1.51
CA ALA A 96 -0.02 -29.90 0.59
C ALA A 96 0.61 -28.59 1.09
N VAL A 97 0.56 -28.33 2.40
CA VAL A 97 1.27 -27.19 3.01
C VAL A 97 2.78 -27.36 2.85
N ALA A 98 3.33 -28.52 3.20
CA ALA A 98 4.75 -28.78 3.05
C ALA A 98 5.25 -28.62 1.61
N ALA A 99 4.52 -29.17 0.64
CA ALA A 99 4.87 -29.00 -0.77
C ALA A 99 4.80 -27.54 -1.21
N ARG A 100 3.83 -26.76 -0.71
CA ARG A 100 3.71 -25.34 -1.04
C ARG A 100 4.86 -24.53 -0.46
N ILE A 101 5.16 -24.70 0.83
CA ILE A 101 6.25 -24.01 1.52
C ILE A 101 7.58 -24.31 0.85
N THR A 102 7.85 -25.57 0.49
CA THR A 102 9.09 -25.91 -0.22
C THR A 102 9.21 -25.15 -1.54
N LEU A 103 8.13 -25.04 -2.31
CA LEU A 103 8.16 -24.36 -3.61
C LEU A 103 8.30 -22.84 -3.48
N SER A 104 7.54 -22.20 -2.60
CA SER A 104 7.65 -20.74 -2.39
C SER A 104 9.03 -20.35 -1.87
N GLN A 105 9.52 -21.06 -0.85
CA GLN A 105 10.80 -20.76 -0.21
C GLN A 105 11.99 -21.04 -1.15
N ASP A 106 11.88 -21.99 -2.09
CA ASP A 106 12.87 -22.20 -3.16
C ASP A 106 12.96 -20.99 -4.11
N ASP A 107 11.81 -20.47 -4.53
CA ASP A 107 11.73 -19.34 -5.45
C ASP A 107 12.22 -18.05 -4.75
N GLU A 108 11.86 -17.85 -3.49
CA GLU A 108 12.29 -16.73 -2.66
C GLU A 108 13.81 -16.76 -2.40
N ILE A 109 14.40 -17.92 -2.08
CA ILE A 109 15.88 -18.07 -1.96
C ILE A 109 16.57 -17.67 -3.26
N SER A 110 16.06 -18.17 -4.38
CA SER A 110 16.63 -17.92 -5.70
C SER A 110 16.59 -16.43 -6.04
N MET A 111 15.49 -15.76 -5.70
CA MET A 111 15.37 -14.32 -5.86
C MET A 111 16.39 -13.57 -4.99
N MET A 112 16.47 -13.88 -3.70
CA MET A 112 17.38 -13.18 -2.78
C MET A 112 18.86 -13.34 -3.18
N GLN A 113 19.24 -14.53 -3.63
CA GLN A 113 20.59 -14.80 -4.15
C GLN A 113 20.85 -13.98 -5.41
N GLY A 114 19.91 -13.99 -6.37
CA GLY A 114 20.00 -13.20 -7.60
C GLY A 114 20.11 -11.70 -7.31
N TRP A 115 19.28 -11.18 -6.40
CA TRP A 115 19.32 -9.77 -6.01
C TRP A 115 20.70 -9.38 -5.44
N LEU A 116 21.28 -10.20 -4.55
CA LEU A 116 22.62 -9.93 -3.99
C LEU A 116 23.71 -9.96 -5.07
N GLU A 117 23.64 -10.93 -5.98
CA GLU A 117 24.58 -11.06 -7.10
C GLU A 117 24.49 -9.87 -8.07
N ASP A 118 23.28 -9.39 -8.38
CA ASP A 118 23.02 -8.22 -9.23
C ASP A 118 23.59 -6.92 -8.64
N GLN A 119 23.69 -6.85 -7.30
CA GLN A 119 24.35 -5.75 -6.60
C GLN A 119 25.87 -5.97 -6.43
N GLY A 120 26.43 -7.04 -6.98
CA GLY A 120 27.85 -7.40 -6.88
C GLY A 120 28.26 -7.87 -5.48
N LEU A 121 27.33 -8.43 -4.72
CA LEU A 121 27.50 -8.87 -3.34
C LEU A 121 27.46 -10.40 -3.26
N ASP A 122 28.29 -10.98 -2.38
CA ASP A 122 28.25 -12.42 -2.16
C ASP A 122 26.94 -12.85 -1.47
N ALA A 123 26.29 -13.87 -2.03
CA ALA A 123 25.17 -14.57 -1.42
C ALA A 123 25.65 -15.76 -0.57
N PRO A 124 25.06 -16.00 0.62
CA PRO A 124 25.39 -17.14 1.46
C PRO A 124 24.90 -18.45 0.85
N ALA A 125 25.58 -19.55 1.17
CA ALA A 125 25.13 -20.89 0.85
C ALA A 125 23.88 -21.25 1.68
N GLU A 126 22.97 -22.04 1.11
CA GLU A 126 21.75 -22.47 1.80
C GLU A 126 22.02 -23.32 3.05
N ASP A 127 23.11 -24.10 3.06
CA ASP A 127 23.45 -25.01 4.17
C ASP A 127 24.29 -24.35 5.27
N VAL A 128 24.48 -23.02 5.22
CA VAL A 128 25.31 -22.28 6.18
C VAL A 128 24.75 -22.35 7.62
N HIS A 129 23.45 -22.62 7.79
CA HIS A 129 22.84 -22.81 9.11
C HIS A 129 23.29 -24.09 9.84
N HIS A 130 23.98 -25.01 9.17
CA HIS A 130 24.62 -26.18 9.79
C HIS A 130 26.03 -25.90 10.32
N ASP A 131 26.60 -24.72 10.07
CA ASP A 131 27.91 -24.34 10.60
C ASP A 131 27.82 -24.14 12.13
N PRO A 132 28.72 -24.76 12.93
CA PRO A 132 28.72 -24.57 14.39
C PRO A 132 28.92 -23.11 14.83
N ASP A 133 29.46 -22.24 13.98
CA ASP A 133 29.65 -20.81 14.25
C ASP A 133 28.49 -19.93 13.71
N PHE A 134 27.42 -20.52 13.16
CA PHE A 134 26.24 -19.78 12.67
C PHE A 134 25.39 -19.23 13.83
N GLU A 135 25.15 -17.92 13.83
CA GLU A 135 24.23 -17.29 14.76
C GLU A 135 22.78 -17.52 14.31
N ARG A 136 22.06 -18.36 15.06
CA ARG A 136 20.67 -18.71 14.77
C ARG A 136 19.77 -17.47 14.85
N MET A 137 18.94 -17.27 13.83
CA MET A 137 17.96 -16.19 13.76
C MET A 137 16.66 -16.56 14.46
N GLU A 138 15.81 -15.57 14.71
CA GLU A 138 14.51 -15.76 15.38
C GLU A 138 13.60 -16.69 14.57
N GLY A 139 12.83 -17.53 15.26
CA GLY A 139 11.94 -18.54 14.67
C GLY A 139 12.62 -19.83 14.19
N MET A 140 13.93 -19.85 13.93
CA MET A 140 14.63 -21.07 13.50
C MET A 140 14.70 -22.14 14.60
N LEU A 141 14.51 -23.40 14.21
CA LEU A 141 14.57 -24.57 15.09
C LEU A 141 16.01 -24.86 15.50
N THR A 142 16.16 -25.34 16.74
CA THR A 142 17.38 -25.99 17.24
C THR A 142 17.58 -27.37 16.62
N ASP A 143 18.82 -27.88 16.68
CA ASP A 143 19.13 -29.27 16.32
C ASP A 143 18.30 -30.30 17.11
N GLU A 144 17.95 -29.99 18.37
CA GLU A 144 17.12 -30.83 19.22
C GLU A 144 15.67 -30.88 18.71
N GLU A 145 15.09 -29.72 18.37
CA GLU A 145 13.73 -29.60 17.80
C GLU A 145 13.64 -30.23 16.40
N MET A 146 14.66 -30.06 15.55
CA MET A 146 14.76 -30.76 14.25
C MET A 146 14.83 -32.28 14.44
N THR A 147 15.59 -32.75 15.44
CA THR A 147 15.66 -34.18 15.78
C THR A 147 14.33 -34.70 16.29
N GLU A 148 13.62 -33.93 17.11
CA GLU A 148 12.29 -34.27 17.62
C GLU A 148 11.26 -34.36 16.49
N LEU A 149 11.20 -33.34 15.62
CA LEU A 149 10.32 -33.33 14.46
C LEU A 149 10.58 -34.55 13.57
N ALA A 150 11.85 -34.85 13.26
CA ALA A 150 12.24 -36.01 12.45
C ALA A 150 11.94 -37.37 13.12
N ALA A 151 11.87 -37.44 14.45
CA ALA A 151 11.54 -38.65 15.18
C ALA A 151 10.02 -38.89 15.29
N SER A 152 9.20 -37.86 15.10
CA SER A 152 7.75 -37.93 15.20
C SER A 152 7.08 -38.59 13.96
N SER A 153 5.80 -38.96 14.07
CA SER A 153 5.01 -39.51 12.95
C SER A 153 3.51 -39.40 13.22
N GLY A 154 2.70 -39.46 12.16
CA GLY A 154 1.25 -39.39 12.22
C GLY A 154 0.77 -38.07 12.84
N PRO A 155 -0.29 -38.07 13.66
CA PRO A 155 -0.85 -36.85 14.24
C PRO A 155 0.14 -36.03 15.08
N GLU A 156 1.15 -36.69 15.67
CA GLU A 156 2.19 -35.99 16.44
C GLU A 156 3.12 -35.20 15.53
N PHE A 157 3.45 -35.76 14.36
CA PHE A 157 4.20 -35.03 13.34
C PHE A 157 3.40 -33.85 12.79
N ASP A 158 2.11 -34.06 12.49
CA ASP A 158 1.24 -32.99 11.99
C ASP A 158 1.19 -31.79 12.94
N ARG A 159 1.09 -32.05 14.25
CA ARG A 159 1.08 -31.02 15.29
C ARG A 159 2.42 -30.29 15.39
N LEU A 160 3.52 -31.04 15.56
CA LEU A 160 4.86 -30.46 15.71
C LEU A 160 5.28 -29.69 14.45
N TYR A 161 4.99 -30.21 13.26
CA TYR A 161 5.27 -29.53 12.01
C TYR A 161 4.56 -28.19 11.91
N LEU A 162 3.25 -28.14 12.21
CA LEU A 162 2.47 -26.91 12.16
C LEU A 162 2.91 -25.91 13.25
N GLU A 163 3.10 -26.35 14.49
CA GLU A 163 3.55 -25.47 15.59
C GLU A 163 4.93 -24.86 15.31
N TYR A 164 5.88 -25.69 14.86
CA TYR A 164 7.23 -25.25 14.56
C TYR A 164 7.29 -24.38 13.30
N MET A 165 6.52 -24.69 12.27
CA MET A 165 6.48 -23.87 11.05
C MET A 165 5.78 -22.52 11.30
N ILE A 166 4.74 -22.46 12.15
CA ILE A 166 4.12 -21.19 12.57
C ILE A 166 5.15 -20.31 13.30
N ASN A 167 5.91 -20.87 14.24
CA ASN A 167 6.95 -20.13 14.96
C ASN A 167 8.09 -19.68 14.04
N HIS A 168 8.47 -20.54 13.09
CA HIS A 168 9.47 -20.24 12.07
C HIS A 168 9.04 -19.04 11.21
N HIS A 169 7.82 -19.07 10.68
CA HIS A 169 7.25 -17.98 9.90
C HIS A 169 7.09 -16.69 10.68
N GLN A 170 6.75 -16.75 11.98
CA GLN A 170 6.70 -15.55 12.83
C GLN A 170 8.09 -14.89 12.93
N GLY A 171 9.16 -15.68 13.07
CA GLY A 171 10.52 -15.15 13.05
C GLY A 171 10.89 -14.48 11.72
N ALA A 172 10.38 -14.96 10.58
CA ALA A 172 10.58 -14.30 9.28
C ALA A 172 9.85 -12.94 9.21
N LEU A 173 8.65 -12.84 9.78
CA LEU A 173 7.91 -11.57 9.88
C LEU A 173 8.63 -10.56 10.77
N ASP A 174 9.17 -11.00 11.91
CA ASP A 174 9.94 -10.15 12.83
C ASP A 174 11.23 -9.65 12.14
N MET A 175 11.87 -10.46 11.29
CA MET A 175 13.00 -10.03 10.46
C MET A 175 12.63 -8.98 9.41
N VAL A 176 11.43 -9.08 8.80
CA VAL A 176 10.91 -8.03 7.90
C VAL A 176 10.60 -6.75 8.67
N GLU A 177 9.98 -6.83 9.85
CA GLU A 177 9.71 -5.68 10.72
C GLU A 177 11.02 -4.96 11.11
N MET A 178 12.04 -5.71 11.52
CA MET A 178 13.37 -5.17 11.82
C MET A 178 14.06 -4.53 10.62
N LEU A 179 13.84 -5.02 9.40
CA LEU A 179 14.34 -4.39 8.18
C LEU A 179 13.61 -3.06 7.91
N LEU A 180 12.28 -3.06 8.01
CA LEU A 180 11.44 -1.88 7.74
C LEU A 180 11.62 -0.76 8.77
N ASP A 181 12.04 -1.09 10.00
CA ASP A 181 12.40 -0.11 11.03
C ASP A 181 13.73 0.62 10.74
N GLN A 182 14.54 0.12 9.81
CA GLN A 182 15.80 0.78 9.43
C GLN A 182 15.58 1.93 8.46
N ARG A 183 16.15 3.10 8.79
CA ARG A 183 16.07 4.27 7.90
C ARG A 183 16.74 4.00 6.57
N GLY A 184 15.97 4.20 5.50
CA GLY A 184 16.46 4.06 4.12
C GLY A 184 16.40 2.64 3.59
N ALA A 185 15.89 1.67 4.36
CA ALA A 185 15.65 0.32 3.87
C ALA A 185 14.53 0.29 2.82
N VAL A 186 14.60 -0.75 1.99
CA VAL A 186 13.52 -1.18 1.11
C VAL A 186 13.09 -0.10 0.11
N GLN A 187 14.08 0.65 -0.39
CA GLN A 187 13.87 1.67 -1.44
C GLN A 187 13.97 1.07 -2.85
N ASP A 188 14.61 -0.09 -2.99
CA ASP A 188 14.53 -0.87 -4.23
C ASP A 188 13.15 -1.53 -4.33
N PRO A 189 12.39 -1.32 -5.42
CA PRO A 189 11.03 -1.82 -5.52
C PRO A 189 10.92 -3.36 -5.52
N LEU A 190 11.97 -4.09 -5.94
CA LEU A 190 11.98 -5.56 -5.96
C LEU A 190 12.15 -6.09 -4.53
N LEU A 191 12.98 -5.43 -3.74
CA LEU A 191 13.07 -5.71 -2.32
C LEU A 191 11.83 -5.28 -1.52
N TYR A 192 11.17 -4.19 -1.93
CA TYR A 192 9.88 -3.77 -1.37
C TYR A 192 8.76 -4.76 -1.66
N GLU A 193 8.71 -5.25 -2.90
CA GLU A 193 7.80 -6.32 -3.31
C GLU A 193 8.10 -7.59 -2.52
N PHE A 194 9.37 -8.00 -2.44
CA PHE A 194 9.77 -9.18 -1.67
C PHE A 194 9.43 -9.12 -0.19
N THR A 195 9.70 -8.00 0.49
CA THR A 195 9.33 -7.84 1.91
C THR A 195 7.81 -7.85 2.09
N SER A 196 7.07 -7.31 1.13
CA SER A 196 5.60 -7.36 1.12
C SER A 196 5.08 -8.78 0.86
N ASP A 197 5.75 -9.54 -0.02
CA ASP A 197 5.44 -10.91 -0.38
C ASP A 197 5.73 -11.85 0.79
N VAL A 198 6.92 -11.77 1.39
CA VAL A 198 7.26 -12.51 2.62
C VAL A 198 6.24 -12.17 3.72
N THR A 199 5.88 -10.90 3.91
CA THR A 199 4.85 -10.53 4.90
C THR A 199 3.50 -11.18 4.57
N SER A 200 3.06 -11.09 3.32
CA SER A 200 1.75 -11.59 2.87
C SER A 200 1.67 -13.11 2.89
N ASP A 201 2.66 -13.78 2.29
CA ASP A 201 2.71 -15.22 2.13
C ASP A 201 2.98 -15.91 3.46
N GLN A 202 3.95 -15.45 4.24
CA GLN A 202 4.20 -16.03 5.56
C GLN A 202 3.03 -15.79 6.51
N THR A 203 2.37 -14.62 6.47
CA THR A 203 1.12 -14.40 7.23
C THR A 203 0.01 -15.32 6.74
N SER A 204 -0.18 -15.49 5.42
CA SER A 204 -1.21 -16.39 4.89
C SER A 204 -0.92 -17.85 5.20
N GLU A 205 0.34 -18.25 5.23
CA GLU A 205 0.77 -19.58 5.59
C GLU A 205 0.61 -19.82 7.09
N ILE A 206 0.96 -18.87 7.96
CA ILE A 206 0.60 -18.89 9.39
C ILE A 206 -0.90 -19.05 9.53
N GLU A 207 -1.70 -18.21 8.88
CA GLU A 207 -3.16 -18.29 8.96
C GLU A 207 -3.69 -19.62 8.45
N ARG A 208 -3.15 -20.18 7.36
CA ARG A 208 -3.54 -21.51 6.86
C ARG A 208 -3.12 -22.62 7.81
N MET A 209 -1.93 -22.54 8.38
CA MET A 209 -1.43 -23.51 9.35
C MET A 209 -2.23 -23.43 10.65
N ASP A 210 -2.54 -22.23 11.14
CA ASP A 210 -3.46 -21.96 12.24
C ASP A 210 -4.87 -22.40 11.90
N LEU A 211 -5.35 -22.21 10.68
CA LEU A 211 -6.64 -22.70 10.21
C LEU A 211 -6.63 -24.21 10.04
N LEU A 212 -5.51 -24.87 9.77
CA LEU A 212 -5.40 -26.33 9.78
C LEU A 212 -5.37 -26.83 11.23
N LEU A 213 -4.62 -26.17 12.10
CA LEU A 213 -4.64 -26.35 13.55
C LEU A 213 -6.05 -26.15 14.12
N ALA A 214 -6.78 -25.17 13.58
CA ALA A 214 -8.12 -24.74 13.96
C ALA A 214 -9.24 -25.34 13.09
N SER A 215 -8.93 -26.12 12.05
CA SER A 215 -9.90 -26.79 11.13
C SER A 215 -10.72 -27.88 11.83
N PHE A 216 -10.61 -27.90 13.16
CA PHE A 216 -11.65 -28.28 14.09
C PHE A 216 -12.81 -27.26 14.25
N ASN A 217 -13.00 -26.20 13.44
CA ASN A 217 -14.12 -25.24 13.55
C ASN A 217 -14.56 -24.52 12.23
N PRO A 218 -15.82 -24.07 12.05
CA PRO A 218 -16.38 -23.56 10.78
C PRO A 218 -16.50 -22.03 10.70
N ASP A 219 -15.58 -21.36 9.99
CA ASP A 219 -15.66 -19.93 9.66
C ASP A 219 -15.96 -19.74 8.14
N PRO A 220 -16.97 -18.92 7.76
CA PRO A 220 -17.37 -18.71 6.37
C PRO A 220 -16.38 -17.92 5.49
N ARG A 221 -15.31 -17.36 6.07
CA ARG A 221 -14.22 -16.69 5.31
C ARG A 221 -13.28 -17.68 4.62
N VAL A 222 -13.29 -18.94 5.06
CA VAL A 222 -12.41 -19.97 4.52
C VAL A 222 -12.88 -20.39 3.11
N GLY A 223 -12.04 -20.19 2.10
CA GLY A 223 -12.26 -20.66 0.73
C GLY A 223 -12.91 -19.65 -0.24
N LEU A 224 -12.84 -18.35 0.04
CA LEU A 224 -13.25 -17.31 -0.90
C LEU A 224 -12.36 -17.30 -2.16
N ALA A 225 -12.98 -17.04 -3.33
CA ALA A 225 -12.26 -16.97 -4.60
C ALA A 225 -11.43 -15.68 -4.71
N ALA A 226 -10.26 -15.72 -5.36
CA ALA A 226 -9.56 -14.51 -5.75
C ALA A 226 -10.23 -13.85 -6.99
N GLY A 227 -10.06 -12.54 -7.18
CA GLY A 227 -10.56 -11.84 -8.36
C GLY A 227 -10.33 -10.33 -8.32
N PHE A 228 -10.01 -9.70 -9.46
CA PHE A 228 -9.83 -8.24 -9.52
C PHE A 228 -11.16 -7.47 -9.46
N ARG A 229 -12.24 -8.06 -9.99
CA ARG A 229 -13.59 -7.46 -9.99
C ARG A 229 -14.66 -8.35 -9.34
N ASP A 230 -14.29 -9.57 -8.99
CA ASP A 230 -15.19 -10.66 -8.62
C ASP A 230 -14.60 -11.57 -7.53
N ALA A 231 -13.72 -11.02 -6.68
CA ALA A 231 -13.24 -11.73 -5.49
C ALA A 231 -14.42 -12.22 -4.64
N GLY A 232 -14.26 -13.37 -4.01
CA GLY A 232 -15.19 -13.92 -3.05
C GLY A 232 -15.29 -13.01 -1.83
N GLU A 233 -16.51 -12.84 -1.34
CA GLU A 233 -16.81 -11.95 -0.23
C GLU A 233 -17.41 -12.74 0.94
N ALA A 234 -17.03 -12.36 2.16
CA ALA A 234 -17.74 -12.72 3.37
C ALA A 234 -18.09 -11.45 4.14
N SER A 235 -19.33 -11.35 4.60
CA SER A 235 -19.80 -10.21 5.39
C SER A 235 -20.46 -10.70 6.67
N LEU A 236 -20.22 -10.00 7.77
CA LEU A 236 -20.85 -10.26 9.07
C LEU A 236 -21.57 -9.01 9.52
N ASN A 237 -22.90 -9.09 9.68
CA ASN A 237 -23.78 -7.97 10.06
C ASN A 237 -23.69 -6.74 9.13
N MET A 238 -23.10 -6.90 7.95
CA MET A 238 -23.02 -5.90 6.89
C MET A 238 -23.59 -6.49 5.61
N GLN A 239 -24.05 -5.62 4.70
CA GLN A 239 -24.51 -6.01 3.38
C GLN A 239 -23.79 -5.12 2.36
N VAL A 240 -23.15 -5.73 1.37
CA VAL A 240 -22.65 -4.99 0.20
C VAL A 240 -23.86 -4.50 -0.58
N VAL A 241 -23.98 -3.18 -0.71
CA VAL A 241 -25.11 -2.53 -1.41
C VAL A 241 -24.72 -2.10 -2.82
N ALA A 242 -23.45 -1.74 -3.03
CA ALA A 242 -22.88 -1.40 -4.34
C ALA A 242 -21.36 -1.63 -4.33
N SER A 243 -20.80 -1.90 -5.51
CA SER A 243 -19.35 -1.97 -5.77
C SER A 243 -19.04 -1.11 -7.00
N LEU A 244 -17.96 -0.32 -6.93
CA LEU A 244 -17.57 0.63 -7.97
C LEU A 244 -16.12 0.36 -8.40
N PRO A 245 -15.77 0.56 -9.69
CA PRO A 245 -14.39 0.50 -10.14
C PRO A 245 -13.56 1.69 -9.63
N LYS A 246 -12.23 1.58 -9.68
CA LYS A 246 -11.33 2.70 -9.41
C LYS A 246 -11.61 3.88 -10.37
N PRO A 247 -11.65 5.13 -9.87
CA PRO A 247 -11.80 6.33 -10.71
C PRO A 247 -10.63 6.58 -11.66
N ALA A 248 -10.89 7.19 -12.82
CA ALA A 248 -9.83 7.59 -13.75
C ALA A 248 -8.83 8.57 -13.08
N GLY A 249 -7.53 8.41 -13.37
CA GLY A 249 -6.45 9.16 -12.71
C GLY A 249 -6.09 8.64 -11.30
N PHE A 250 -6.78 7.59 -10.84
CA PHE A 250 -6.51 6.85 -9.61
C PHE A 250 -6.23 5.37 -9.88
N PHE A 251 -5.68 5.10 -11.05
CA PHE A 251 -5.09 3.84 -11.48
C PHE A 251 -4.34 4.12 -12.77
N ASP A 252 -3.38 3.26 -13.11
CA ASP A 252 -2.72 3.29 -14.40
C ASP A 252 -3.68 2.72 -15.47
N PRO A 253 -4.11 3.51 -16.48
CA PRO A 253 -5.08 3.05 -17.48
C PRO A 253 -4.57 1.90 -18.35
N GLU A 254 -3.25 1.79 -18.55
CA GLU A 254 -2.63 0.67 -19.26
C GLU A 254 -2.49 -0.56 -18.34
N ARG A 255 -2.54 -0.35 -17.01
CA ARG A 255 -2.45 -1.40 -15.98
C ARG A 255 -3.53 -1.24 -14.90
N PRO A 256 -4.82 -1.45 -15.23
CA PRO A 256 -5.93 -1.14 -14.32
C PRO A 256 -5.97 -1.99 -13.06
N SER A 257 -5.40 -3.20 -13.10
CA SER A 257 -5.20 -4.06 -11.94
C SER A 257 -3.99 -3.65 -11.09
N GLY A 258 -3.14 -2.76 -11.59
CA GLY A 258 -1.82 -2.47 -11.03
C GLY A 258 -0.78 -3.56 -11.32
N ILE A 259 -1.14 -4.57 -12.12
CA ILE A 259 -0.27 -5.69 -12.52
C ILE A 259 0.56 -5.27 -13.74
N SER A 260 1.86 -5.60 -13.78
CA SER A 260 2.77 -5.26 -14.89
C SER A 260 2.43 -6.01 -16.19
N VAL A 261 2.87 -5.47 -17.34
CA VAL A 261 2.67 -6.09 -18.67
C VAL A 261 3.34 -7.45 -18.74
N SER A 262 4.57 -7.58 -18.22
CA SER A 262 5.28 -8.86 -18.14
C SER A 262 4.51 -9.90 -17.31
N ARG A 263 3.93 -9.48 -16.18
CA ARG A 263 3.15 -10.37 -15.31
C ARG A 263 1.81 -10.77 -15.94
N LEU A 264 1.18 -9.88 -16.70
CA LEU A 264 -0.02 -10.20 -17.46
C LEU A 264 0.27 -11.21 -18.59
N GLU A 265 1.38 -11.06 -19.30
CA GLU A 265 1.81 -11.99 -20.36
C GLU A 265 2.15 -13.37 -19.80
N GLU A 266 2.78 -13.46 -18.63
CA GLU A 266 2.99 -14.72 -17.91
C GLU A 266 1.67 -15.39 -17.52
N LEU A 267 0.77 -14.65 -16.86
CA LEU A 267 -0.52 -15.16 -16.41
C LEU A 267 -1.38 -15.65 -17.61
N GLU A 268 -1.31 -14.96 -18.75
CA GLU A 268 -1.99 -15.38 -19.98
C GLU A 268 -1.34 -16.62 -20.62
N ALA A 269 -0.01 -16.74 -20.58
CA ALA A 269 0.71 -17.92 -21.05
C ALA A 269 0.43 -19.16 -20.18
N GLU A 270 0.41 -18.99 -18.85
CA GLU A 270 0.03 -20.02 -17.87
C GLU A 270 -1.43 -20.46 -18.07
N ALA A 271 -2.35 -19.50 -18.25
CA ALA A 271 -3.77 -19.78 -18.46
C ALA A 271 -4.06 -20.45 -19.82
N ALA A 272 -3.28 -20.16 -20.86
CA ALA A 272 -3.42 -20.76 -22.18
C ALA A 272 -2.78 -22.15 -22.30
N GLY A 273 -1.96 -22.55 -21.31
CA GLY A 273 -1.20 -23.81 -21.34
C GLY A 273 -0.25 -23.89 -22.54
N VAL A 274 0.17 -22.75 -23.09
CA VAL A 274 1.11 -22.66 -24.21
C VAL A 274 2.50 -22.49 -23.60
N ASP A 275 3.08 -23.62 -23.23
CA ASP A 275 4.44 -23.68 -22.75
C ASP A 275 5.42 -23.57 -23.94
N GLY A 276 6.45 -22.73 -23.80
CA GLY A 276 7.67 -22.85 -24.60
C GLY A 276 7.93 -21.79 -25.66
N ASN A 277 8.02 -20.52 -25.27
CA ASN A 277 9.14 -19.63 -25.62
C ASN A 277 8.90 -18.25 -25.01
N VAL A 278 9.50 -18.00 -23.86
CA VAL A 278 9.78 -16.63 -23.42
C VAL A 278 10.93 -16.13 -24.32
N PRO A 279 10.79 -15.02 -25.07
CA PRO A 279 11.91 -14.40 -25.77
C PRO A 279 13.01 -14.06 -24.77
N GLU A 280 14.27 -14.36 -25.13
CA GLU A 280 15.44 -13.97 -24.35
C GLU A 280 15.42 -12.46 -24.07
N THR A 281 15.75 -12.09 -22.83
CA THR A 281 16.16 -10.73 -22.47
C THR A 281 17.29 -10.28 -23.40
N PRO A 282 17.21 -9.11 -24.05
CA PRO A 282 18.31 -8.55 -24.83
C PRO A 282 19.58 -8.39 -23.96
N ASP A 283 20.76 -8.52 -24.58
CA ASP A 283 22.07 -8.27 -23.95
C ASP A 283 22.16 -6.83 -23.37
N GLU A 284 22.76 -6.70 -22.18
CA GLU A 284 22.87 -5.48 -21.35
C GLU A 284 23.76 -4.33 -21.88
N ASP A 285 24.18 -4.35 -23.14
CA ASP A 285 24.96 -3.24 -23.75
C ASP A 285 24.09 -2.25 -24.55
N GLU A 286 22.78 -2.46 -24.61
CA GLU A 286 21.82 -1.43 -24.99
C GLU A 286 20.86 -1.24 -23.81
N GLU A 287 20.92 -0.08 -23.14
CA GLU A 287 19.82 0.38 -22.30
C GLU A 287 18.56 0.28 -23.16
N ASP A 288 17.70 -0.70 -22.90
CA ASP A 288 16.35 -0.59 -23.43
C ASP A 288 15.70 0.53 -22.64
N GLU A 289 15.86 1.75 -23.16
CA GLU A 289 15.16 2.97 -22.71
C GLU A 289 13.62 2.77 -22.71
N ASN A 290 13.12 1.62 -23.17
CA ASN A 290 11.71 1.24 -23.25
C ASN A 290 11.31 0.06 -22.33
N ALA A 291 12.18 -0.44 -21.43
CA ALA A 291 11.80 -1.46 -20.45
C ALA A 291 10.80 -0.89 -19.42
N ASP A 292 9.69 -1.60 -19.20
CA ASP A 292 8.49 -1.06 -18.56
C ASP A 292 8.70 -0.76 -17.05
N PRO A 293 8.42 0.46 -16.55
CA PRO A 293 8.68 0.82 -15.15
C PRO A 293 7.79 0.04 -14.16
N ARG A 294 8.38 -0.45 -13.05
CA ARG A 294 7.64 -1.16 -11.98
C ARG A 294 6.59 -0.24 -11.34
N PRO A 295 5.32 -0.65 -11.20
CA PRO A 295 4.25 0.22 -10.71
C PRO A 295 4.30 0.41 -9.19
N SER A 296 4.02 1.63 -8.71
CA SER A 296 3.97 1.98 -7.28
C SER A 296 2.73 1.39 -6.59
N LEU A 297 2.90 0.38 -5.73
CA LEU A 297 1.83 -0.43 -5.14
C LEU A 297 0.75 0.35 -4.35
N LEU A 298 1.10 1.48 -3.72
CA LEU A 298 0.16 2.25 -2.89
C LEU A 298 -0.24 3.61 -3.45
N SER A 299 0.34 4.05 -4.57
CA SER A 299 0.10 5.42 -5.06
C SER A 299 -1.37 5.75 -5.23
N PHE A 300 -2.19 4.76 -5.61
CA PHE A 300 -3.62 4.92 -5.83
C PHE A 300 -4.49 4.20 -4.79
N SER A 301 -3.92 3.80 -3.65
CA SER A 301 -4.69 3.15 -2.58
C SER A 301 -5.51 4.18 -1.82
N ASN A 302 -6.77 3.83 -1.55
CA ASN A 302 -7.62 4.64 -0.68
C ASN A 302 -7.19 4.43 0.78
N THR A 303 -7.32 5.47 1.57
CA THR A 303 -6.78 5.51 2.94
C THR A 303 -7.83 5.81 3.99
N GLU A 304 -8.86 6.57 3.64
CA GLU A 304 -9.91 6.98 4.56
C GLU A 304 -11.26 7.14 3.83
N LEU A 305 -12.36 6.90 4.55
CA LEU A 305 -13.72 7.14 4.06
C LEU A 305 -14.45 8.14 4.96
N LEU A 306 -14.75 9.31 4.39
CA LEU A 306 -15.54 10.34 5.02
C LEU A 306 -16.97 10.34 4.47
N PHE A 307 -17.98 10.32 5.34
CA PHE A 307 -19.39 10.46 4.96
C PHE A 307 -19.95 11.82 5.43
N ALA A 308 -20.56 12.57 4.53
CA ALA A 308 -21.10 13.90 4.78
C ALA A 308 -22.41 14.14 4.02
N GLY A 309 -23.54 13.92 4.70
CA GLY A 309 -24.86 14.04 4.08
C GLY A 309 -25.03 13.03 2.94
N ASP A 310 -25.29 13.54 1.74
CA ASP A 310 -25.42 12.74 0.50
C ASP A 310 -24.07 12.49 -0.19
N TYR A 311 -22.94 12.79 0.45
CA TYR A 311 -21.61 12.62 -0.13
C TYR A 311 -20.74 11.64 0.65
N MET A 312 -19.91 10.90 -0.07
CA MET A 312 -18.79 10.14 0.46
C MET A 312 -17.52 10.63 -0.21
N VAL A 313 -16.48 10.90 0.58
CA VAL A 313 -15.15 11.22 0.06
C VAL A 313 -14.21 10.08 0.47
N ALA A 314 -13.45 9.56 -0.49
CA ALA A 314 -12.41 8.57 -0.29
C ALA A 314 -11.05 9.27 -0.38
N GLY A 315 -10.34 9.37 0.75
CA GLY A 315 -8.95 9.80 0.81
C GLY A 315 -8.04 8.79 0.12
N ASN A 316 -6.91 9.26 -0.42
CA ASN A 316 -6.01 8.44 -1.23
C ASN A 316 -4.58 9.00 -1.19
N TYR A 317 -3.58 8.14 -1.40
CA TYR A 317 -2.18 8.57 -1.50
C TYR A 317 -1.92 9.58 -2.63
N HIS A 318 -2.74 9.55 -3.69
CA HIS A 318 -2.66 10.47 -4.83
C HIS A 318 -3.57 11.71 -4.71
N GLY A 319 -4.40 11.80 -3.67
CA GLY A 319 -5.41 12.85 -3.55
C GLY A 319 -6.69 12.35 -2.91
N PHE A 320 -7.85 12.61 -3.50
CA PHE A 320 -9.12 12.08 -3.02
C PHE A 320 -10.19 12.00 -4.10
N ASN A 321 -11.19 11.15 -3.91
CA ASN A 321 -12.32 10.96 -4.82
C ASN A 321 -13.64 11.22 -4.10
N THR A 322 -14.56 11.93 -4.75
CA THR A 322 -15.87 12.26 -4.17
C THR A 322 -16.99 11.56 -4.92
N TYR A 323 -17.95 11.05 -4.16
CA TYR A 323 -19.11 10.31 -4.63
C TYR A 323 -20.40 10.91 -4.06
N ASP A 324 -21.42 11.02 -4.90
CA ASP A 324 -22.80 11.27 -4.49
C ASP A 324 -23.44 9.91 -4.15
N ILE A 325 -23.87 9.77 -2.90
CA ILE A 325 -24.48 8.59 -2.31
C ILE A 325 -25.94 8.82 -1.92
N SER A 326 -26.60 9.86 -2.47
CA SER A 326 -28.04 10.10 -2.26
C SER A 326 -28.90 8.90 -2.65
N ASP A 327 -28.44 8.10 -3.62
CA ASP A 327 -28.87 6.72 -3.84
C ASP A 327 -27.75 5.76 -3.45
N ALA A 328 -27.85 5.18 -2.25
CA ALA A 328 -26.86 4.24 -1.73
C ALA A 328 -26.69 2.96 -2.57
N THR A 329 -27.66 2.64 -3.44
CA THR A 329 -27.60 1.48 -4.34
C THR A 329 -26.95 1.81 -5.69
N ALA A 330 -26.81 3.10 -5.99
CA ALA A 330 -26.16 3.59 -7.19
C ALA A 330 -25.25 4.80 -6.89
N PRO A 331 -24.20 4.64 -6.06
CA PRO A 331 -23.24 5.71 -5.80
C PRO A 331 -22.66 6.24 -7.11
N ARG A 332 -22.62 7.56 -7.24
CA ARG A 332 -22.16 8.24 -8.45
C ARG A 332 -20.88 8.99 -8.17
N HIS A 333 -19.79 8.60 -8.82
CA HIS A 333 -18.54 9.33 -8.77
C HIS A 333 -18.71 10.73 -9.40
N ILE A 334 -18.35 11.80 -8.68
CA ILE A 334 -18.58 13.18 -9.11
C ILE A 334 -17.31 14.01 -9.31
N ALA A 335 -16.20 13.66 -8.66
CA ALA A 335 -14.92 14.36 -8.81
C ALA A 335 -13.73 13.53 -8.35
N SER A 336 -12.64 13.59 -9.11
CA SER A 336 -11.33 13.06 -8.76
C SER A 336 -10.38 14.23 -8.53
N VAL A 337 -9.77 14.34 -7.36
CA VAL A 337 -8.82 15.42 -7.05
C VAL A 337 -7.44 14.84 -6.92
N VAL A 338 -6.57 15.13 -7.87
CA VAL A 338 -5.19 14.70 -7.91
C VAL A 338 -4.32 15.75 -7.22
N CYS A 339 -3.80 15.38 -6.06
CA CYS A 339 -2.92 16.24 -5.28
C CYS A 339 -2.00 15.37 -4.42
N PRO A 340 -0.88 14.88 -4.99
CA PRO A 340 -0.01 13.93 -4.31
C PRO A 340 0.57 14.48 -3.01
N GLY A 341 0.81 13.56 -2.07
CA GLY A 341 1.30 13.89 -0.75
C GLY A 341 1.36 12.71 0.23
N GLY A 342 0.76 11.58 -0.13
CA GLY A 342 0.73 10.37 0.69
C GLY A 342 -0.18 10.48 1.92
N GLN A 343 -0.58 9.33 2.46
CA GLN A 343 -1.57 9.18 3.53
C GLN A 343 -2.96 9.65 3.11
N GLY A 344 -3.22 10.94 3.00
CA GLY A 344 -4.51 11.41 2.51
C GLY A 344 -5.70 11.13 3.42
N ASP A 345 -5.48 10.94 4.72
CA ASP A 345 -6.55 10.92 5.73
C ASP A 345 -7.31 12.24 5.70
N ILE A 346 -8.63 12.19 5.72
CA ILE A 346 -9.50 13.34 5.51
C ILE A 346 -10.52 13.56 6.63
N SER A 347 -10.74 14.83 6.98
CA SER A 347 -11.83 15.29 7.84
C SER A 347 -12.59 16.42 7.17
N LEU A 348 -13.88 16.58 7.47
CA LEU A 348 -14.72 17.67 6.95
C LEU A 348 -15.33 18.47 8.09
N VAL A 349 -15.14 19.79 8.07
CA VAL A 349 -15.83 20.74 8.96
C VAL A 349 -16.46 21.85 8.13
N GLY A 350 -17.80 21.88 8.09
CA GLY A 350 -18.52 22.78 7.20
C GLY A 350 -18.14 22.51 5.74
N ASN A 351 -17.56 23.50 5.07
CA ASN A 351 -17.09 23.39 3.69
C ASN A 351 -15.57 23.19 3.59
N LEU A 352 -14.89 22.93 4.71
CA LEU A 352 -13.44 22.75 4.73
C LEU A 352 -13.09 21.28 4.87
N LEU A 353 -12.47 20.73 3.82
CA LEU A 353 -11.87 19.41 3.82
C LEU A 353 -10.40 19.55 4.23
N ILE A 354 -10.02 18.83 5.27
CA ILE A 354 -8.71 18.83 5.89
C ILE A 354 -8.06 17.50 5.53
N MET A 355 -6.85 17.53 4.95
CA MET A 355 -6.17 16.34 4.44
C MET A 355 -4.75 16.24 5.00
N SER A 356 -4.37 15.05 5.47
CA SER A 356 -3.02 14.74 5.92
C SER A 356 -2.05 14.52 4.76
N VAL A 357 -0.83 15.02 4.92
CA VAL A 357 0.27 14.90 3.96
C VAL A 357 1.56 14.54 4.69
N GLN A 358 2.13 13.40 4.31
CA GLN A 358 3.28 12.82 5.01
C GLN A 358 4.50 12.67 4.10
N GLU A 359 4.29 12.36 2.83
CA GLU A 359 5.37 11.98 1.93
C GLU A 359 6.10 13.20 1.39
N ALA A 360 7.40 13.02 1.17
CA ALA A 360 8.25 14.08 0.67
C ALA A 360 7.86 14.52 -0.75
N ARG A 361 7.31 13.64 -1.60
CA ARG A 361 6.94 14.00 -2.98
C ARG A 361 5.81 15.03 -3.09
N GLY A 362 5.09 15.33 -2.01
CA GLY A 362 4.01 16.29 -2.02
C GLY A 362 4.50 17.70 -2.34
N ARG A 363 3.82 18.39 -3.26
CA ARG A 363 4.09 19.80 -3.60
C ARG A 363 2.97 20.73 -3.19
N LEU A 364 3.32 21.95 -2.78
CA LEU A 364 2.35 23.00 -2.41
C LEU A 364 1.34 23.28 -3.53
N ASP A 365 1.77 23.19 -4.78
CA ASP A 365 0.96 23.40 -5.99
C ASP A 365 0.22 22.16 -6.49
N CYS A 366 0.24 21.05 -5.75
CA CYS A 366 -0.26 19.73 -6.16
C CYS A 366 0.36 19.20 -7.47
N GLY A 367 1.51 19.74 -7.88
CA GLY A 367 2.25 19.30 -9.05
C GLY A 367 2.61 17.82 -9.00
N LEU A 368 2.75 17.21 -10.17
CA LEU A 368 3.01 15.78 -10.36
C LEU A 368 4.46 15.48 -10.66
N GLN A 369 5.33 16.49 -10.64
CA GLN A 369 6.77 16.35 -10.88
C GLN A 369 7.54 15.95 -9.61
N GLY A 370 6.86 15.87 -8.45
CA GLY A 370 7.49 15.59 -7.17
C GLY A 370 8.44 16.70 -6.70
N VAL A 371 9.30 16.36 -5.73
CA VAL A 371 10.33 17.26 -5.19
C VAL A 371 11.62 16.47 -4.97
N PRO A 372 12.58 16.56 -5.91
CA PRO A 372 13.81 15.77 -5.86
C PRO A 372 14.86 16.32 -4.88
N ASP A 373 14.87 17.64 -4.66
CA ASP A 373 15.88 18.28 -3.82
C ASP A 373 15.64 17.99 -2.34
N PRO A 374 16.66 17.70 -1.51
CA PRO A 374 16.49 17.44 -0.08
C PRO A 374 15.82 18.58 0.70
N ILE A 375 16.09 19.82 0.31
CA ILE A 375 15.52 21.05 0.86
C ILE A 375 14.75 21.77 -0.26
N SER A 376 13.47 22.06 -0.07
CA SER A 376 12.67 22.73 -1.09
C SER A 376 11.51 23.54 -0.53
N ASP A 377 11.40 24.79 -0.98
CA ASP A 377 10.25 25.66 -0.70
C ASP A 377 8.96 25.18 -1.39
N GLU A 378 9.06 24.26 -2.36
CA GLU A 378 7.91 23.72 -3.09
C GLU A 378 7.26 22.54 -2.36
N ARG A 379 7.95 21.92 -1.40
CA ARG A 379 7.49 20.71 -0.70
C ARG A 379 6.34 21.02 0.25
N VAL A 380 5.40 20.09 0.37
CA VAL A 380 4.40 20.11 1.44
C VAL A 380 4.38 18.82 2.25
N LYS A 381 4.51 18.97 3.57
CA LYS A 381 4.27 17.94 4.57
C LYS A 381 3.57 18.58 5.78
N GLY A 382 2.44 18.01 6.17
CA GLY A 382 1.57 18.55 7.22
C GLY A 382 0.11 18.46 6.79
N ILE A 383 -0.61 19.57 6.83
CA ILE A 383 -2.05 19.60 6.55
C ILE A 383 -2.34 20.44 5.30
N ARG A 384 -3.11 19.89 4.36
CA ARG A 384 -3.78 20.67 3.30
C ARG A 384 -5.21 20.97 3.72
N ILE A 385 -5.70 22.14 3.32
CA ILE A 385 -7.06 22.59 3.58
C ILE A 385 -7.67 22.99 2.25
N PHE A 386 -8.78 22.36 1.91
CA PHE A 386 -9.54 22.60 0.70
C PHE A 386 -10.90 23.20 1.04
N ASP A 387 -11.31 24.24 0.31
CA ASP A 387 -12.71 24.64 0.24
C ASP A 387 -13.42 23.71 -0.74
N VAL A 388 -14.36 22.94 -0.20
CA VAL A 388 -15.20 21.97 -0.90
C VAL A 388 -16.67 22.40 -0.92
N SER A 389 -16.96 23.70 -0.83
CA SER A 389 -18.31 24.26 -1.05
C SER A 389 -18.93 23.77 -2.36
N ASP A 390 -18.07 23.47 -3.34
CA ASP A 390 -18.37 22.68 -4.52
C ASP A 390 -17.39 21.50 -4.61
N PHE A 391 -17.84 20.30 -4.24
CA PHE A 391 -17.04 19.07 -4.35
C PHE A 391 -16.58 18.76 -5.78
N THR A 392 -17.19 19.35 -6.80
CA THR A 392 -16.80 19.18 -8.21
C THR A 392 -15.72 20.16 -8.68
N ASN A 393 -15.34 21.12 -7.85
CA ASN A 393 -14.25 22.05 -8.13
C ASN A 393 -13.61 22.56 -6.83
N PRO A 394 -12.99 21.67 -6.05
CA PRO A 394 -12.40 22.04 -4.78
C PRO A 394 -11.15 22.90 -4.98
N VAL A 395 -10.95 23.86 -4.07
CA VAL A 395 -9.84 24.81 -4.13
C VAL A 395 -8.99 24.64 -2.88
N GLN A 396 -7.68 24.44 -3.05
CA GLN A 396 -6.76 24.46 -1.91
C GLN A 396 -6.68 25.90 -1.36
N VAL A 397 -7.15 26.12 -0.14
CA VAL A 397 -7.18 27.46 0.48
C VAL A 397 -6.03 27.70 1.45
N ALA A 398 -5.42 26.63 1.98
CA ALA A 398 -4.24 26.69 2.83
C ALA A 398 -3.46 25.38 2.78
N ALA A 399 -2.18 25.47 3.14
CA ALA A 399 -1.33 24.34 3.47
C ALA A 399 -0.47 24.75 4.67
N VAL A 400 -0.49 23.95 5.73
CA VAL A 400 0.28 24.21 6.95
C VAL A 400 1.40 23.17 7.04
N GLN A 401 2.63 23.67 6.95
CA GLN A 401 3.84 22.86 7.03
C GLN A 401 4.12 22.49 8.48
N THR A 402 4.50 21.23 8.69
CA THR A 402 4.84 20.65 9.99
C THR A 402 6.24 20.08 9.93
N CYS A 403 6.90 19.95 11.08
CA CYS A 403 8.27 19.43 11.10
C CYS A 403 8.37 17.95 10.74
N ARG A 404 7.27 17.19 10.93
CA ARG A 404 7.24 15.73 10.77
C ARG A 404 6.09 15.24 9.88
N GLY A 405 5.53 16.12 9.06
CA GLY A 405 4.35 15.80 8.25
C GLY A 405 3.10 15.57 9.09
N SER A 406 2.05 15.08 8.43
CA SER A 406 0.86 14.56 9.07
C SER A 406 0.63 13.16 8.54
N HIS A 407 0.79 12.16 9.40
CA HIS A 407 0.38 10.80 9.10
C HIS A 407 -1.13 10.69 9.20
N THR A 408 -1.67 11.17 10.33
CA THR A 408 -3.10 11.33 10.55
C THR A 408 -3.38 12.58 11.39
N HIS A 409 -4.64 12.93 11.59
CA HIS A 409 -5.04 14.11 12.35
C HIS A 409 -6.37 13.91 13.09
N THR A 410 -6.58 14.71 14.14
CA THR A 410 -7.86 14.81 14.84
C THR A 410 -8.37 16.24 14.80
N VAL A 411 -9.65 16.42 14.47
CA VAL A 411 -10.28 17.74 14.38
C VAL A 411 -11.17 18.00 15.59
N VAL A 412 -11.00 19.19 16.18
CA VAL A 412 -11.84 19.71 17.27
C VAL A 412 -12.45 21.02 16.80
N SER A 413 -13.78 21.04 16.67
CA SER A 413 -14.56 22.23 16.34
C SER A 413 -15.80 22.30 17.23
N ASP A 414 -16.34 23.50 17.45
CA ASP A 414 -17.65 23.64 18.08
C ASP A 414 -18.73 23.30 17.04
N PRO A 415 -19.51 22.21 17.23
CA PRO A 415 -20.52 21.79 16.26
C PRO A 415 -21.64 22.82 16.05
N ASN A 416 -21.77 23.83 16.92
CA ASN A 416 -22.85 24.81 16.89
C ASN A 416 -22.44 26.21 16.40
N THR A 417 -21.15 26.46 16.14
CA THR A 417 -20.71 27.76 15.62
C THR A 417 -19.92 27.59 14.33
N VAL A 418 -20.55 27.98 13.22
CA VAL A 418 -19.87 28.22 11.92
C VAL A 418 -18.96 29.46 11.99
N GLN A 419 -18.91 30.14 13.14
CA GLN A 419 -18.18 31.40 13.39
C GLN A 419 -16.99 31.22 14.37
N GLY A 420 -16.55 29.98 14.62
CA GLY A 420 -15.45 29.65 15.52
C GLY A 420 -14.17 29.22 14.81
N ASN A 421 -13.07 29.11 15.56
CA ASN A 421 -11.83 28.51 15.07
C ASN A 421 -11.95 26.98 15.10
N ILE A 422 -11.36 26.32 14.12
CA ILE A 422 -11.21 24.87 14.05
C ILE A 422 -9.79 24.53 14.50
N TYR A 423 -9.64 23.54 15.37
CA TYR A 423 -8.34 23.07 15.82
C TYR A 423 -8.05 21.69 15.25
N VAL A 424 -6.85 21.52 14.71
CA VAL A 424 -6.37 20.25 14.15
C VAL A 424 -5.15 19.81 14.95
N TYR A 425 -5.26 18.64 15.56
CA TYR A 425 -4.18 17.98 16.29
C TYR A 425 -3.48 17.03 15.32
N VAL A 426 -2.25 17.35 14.95
CA VAL A 426 -1.50 16.63 13.94
C VAL A 426 -0.67 15.52 14.57
N SER A 427 -0.77 14.31 14.02
CA SER A 427 0.09 13.18 14.33
C SER A 427 1.08 12.98 13.18
N GLY A 428 2.26 13.58 13.30
CA GLY A 428 3.33 13.47 12.31
C GLY A 428 4.34 12.38 12.69
N THR A 429 4.59 11.44 11.78
CA THR A 429 5.50 10.31 12.02
C THR A 429 6.80 10.41 11.22
N SER A 430 6.95 11.37 10.30
CA SER A 430 8.13 11.43 9.43
C SER A 430 9.39 11.73 10.23
N ALA A 431 10.55 11.50 9.61
CA ALA A 431 11.78 12.17 10.03
C ALA A 431 11.56 13.69 10.15
N VAL A 432 12.21 14.27 11.16
CA VAL A 432 12.23 15.72 11.35
C VAL A 432 12.90 16.36 10.16
N ARG A 433 12.29 17.41 9.63
CA ARG A 433 12.84 18.21 8.54
C ARG A 433 14.09 18.96 8.96
N ASP A 434 14.94 19.18 7.96
CA ASP A 434 16.07 20.10 8.08
C ASP A 434 15.57 21.51 8.40
N ASP A 435 16.29 22.24 9.26
CA ASP A 435 15.91 23.59 9.67
C ASP A 435 16.06 24.62 8.53
N GLU A 436 16.90 24.31 7.53
CA GLU A 436 16.98 25.06 6.27
C GLU A 436 15.74 24.86 5.41
N GLU A 437 15.06 23.70 5.48
CA GLU A 437 13.78 23.46 4.78
C GLU A 437 12.59 24.08 5.53
N LEU A 438 12.56 23.93 6.85
CA LEU A 438 11.52 24.52 7.69
C LEU A 438 12.09 25.01 9.01
N ALA A 439 12.27 26.34 9.11
CA ALA A 439 12.83 26.98 10.29
C ALA A 439 12.05 26.62 11.57
N GLY A 440 12.78 26.27 12.63
CA GLY A 440 12.22 25.86 13.93
C GLY A 440 11.95 24.36 14.06
N CYS A 441 12.39 23.56 13.08
CA CYS A 441 12.48 22.11 13.20
C CYS A 441 13.84 21.71 13.76
N SER A 442 13.82 20.81 14.74
CA SER A 442 15.03 20.28 15.38
C SER A 442 14.80 18.83 15.74
N SER A 443 15.78 17.99 15.42
CA SER A 443 15.81 16.58 15.79
C SER A 443 16.55 16.31 17.09
N ASP A 444 17.08 17.35 17.74
CA ASP A 444 17.82 17.22 19.00
C ASP A 444 16.90 16.70 20.11
N SER A 445 17.52 16.15 21.15
CA SER A 445 16.76 15.68 22.32
C SER A 445 15.95 16.83 22.90
N PRO A 446 14.70 16.61 23.33
CA PRO A 446 13.89 17.67 23.95
C PRO A 446 14.45 18.16 25.30
N PHE A 447 15.45 17.46 25.87
CA PHE A 447 16.22 17.90 27.04
C PHE A 447 17.35 18.87 26.67
N GLU A 448 17.80 18.87 25.42
CA GLU A 448 18.87 19.71 24.89
C GLU A 448 18.32 20.92 24.14
N ASP A 449 17.23 20.72 23.40
CA ASP A 449 16.55 21.74 22.62
C ASP A 449 15.05 21.83 22.99
N SER A 450 14.68 22.98 23.55
CA SER A 450 13.29 23.28 23.89
C SER A 450 12.37 23.47 22.69
N ASP A 451 12.89 23.49 21.46
CA ASP A 451 12.16 23.56 20.20
C ASP A 451 12.15 22.23 19.42
N SER A 452 12.72 21.15 19.98
CA SER A 452 12.74 19.80 19.40
C SER A 452 11.37 19.38 18.88
N ALA A 453 11.31 18.85 17.66
CA ALA A 453 10.08 18.36 17.03
C ALA A 453 9.69 16.93 17.48
N LEU A 454 10.51 16.29 18.30
CA LEU A 454 10.25 14.94 18.82
C LEU A 454 9.21 14.96 19.93
N PHE A 455 8.38 13.91 20.00
CA PHE A 455 7.38 13.69 21.06
C PHE A 455 6.38 14.83 21.28
N ARG A 456 6.02 15.53 20.20
CA ARG A 456 5.03 16.62 20.20
C ARG A 456 3.81 16.31 19.35
N ILE A 457 2.71 16.96 19.72
CA ILE A 457 1.60 17.21 18.80
C ILE A 457 1.70 18.64 18.32
N GLU A 458 1.56 18.87 17.03
CA GLU A 458 1.40 20.22 16.49
C GLU A 458 -0.09 20.53 16.37
N VAL A 459 -0.51 21.65 16.97
CA VAL A 459 -1.91 22.08 16.98
C VAL A 459 -2.05 23.24 16.03
N ILE A 460 -2.84 23.03 14.97
CA ILE A 460 -3.12 24.02 13.95
C ILE A 460 -4.47 24.68 14.27
N GLU A 461 -4.50 26.00 14.25
CA GLU A 461 -5.73 26.79 14.25
C GLU A 461 -6.10 27.14 12.82
N ILE A 462 -7.33 26.85 12.42
CA ILE A 462 -7.92 27.24 11.14
C ILE A 462 -9.07 28.21 11.44
N PRO A 463 -8.92 29.52 11.17
CA PRO A 463 -10.01 30.47 11.31
C PRO A 463 -11.10 30.17 10.27
N ALA A 464 -12.33 29.87 10.69
CA ALA A 464 -13.41 29.49 9.75
C ALA A 464 -13.71 30.59 8.71
N GLU A 465 -13.62 31.87 9.09
CA GLU A 465 -13.85 33.00 8.19
C GLU A 465 -12.65 33.33 7.29
N ASN A 466 -11.45 32.86 7.64
CA ASN A 466 -10.25 33.05 6.86
C ASN A 466 -9.32 31.82 6.94
N PRO A 467 -9.68 30.71 6.28
CA PRO A 467 -8.91 29.46 6.36
C PRO A 467 -7.48 29.62 5.84
N SER A 468 -7.22 30.60 4.97
CA SER A 468 -5.88 30.92 4.44
C SER A 468 -4.90 31.37 5.53
N ALA A 469 -5.40 31.83 6.67
CA ALA A 469 -4.60 32.21 7.84
C ALA A 469 -4.31 31.04 8.80
N ALA A 470 -4.59 29.80 8.39
CA ALA A 470 -4.30 28.63 9.18
C ALA A 470 -2.81 28.55 9.55
N ARG A 471 -2.54 28.21 10.81
CA ARG A 471 -1.16 28.19 11.34
C ARG A 471 -1.06 27.32 12.58
N ILE A 472 0.15 26.84 12.85
CA ILE A 472 0.46 26.20 14.13
C ILE A 472 0.34 27.25 15.23
N VAL A 473 -0.46 26.96 16.27
CA VAL A 473 -0.66 27.83 17.44
C VAL A 473 -0.12 27.22 18.73
N ASN A 474 0.12 25.91 18.74
CA ASN A 474 0.70 25.23 19.89
C ASN A 474 1.48 23.98 19.45
N ARG A 475 2.47 23.60 20.23
CA ARG A 475 3.30 22.39 20.01
C ARG A 475 3.54 21.68 21.35
N PRO A 476 2.51 21.19 22.07
CA PRO A 476 2.71 20.55 23.37
C PRO A 476 3.48 19.23 23.22
N PHE A 477 4.30 18.92 24.21
CA PHE A 477 4.88 17.60 24.39
C PHE A 477 3.84 16.62 24.94
N ILE A 478 3.86 15.39 24.45
CA ILE A 478 2.85 14.35 24.76
C ILE A 478 3.08 13.74 26.16
N PHE A 479 4.27 13.91 26.72
CA PHE A 479 4.66 13.34 28.03
C PHE A 479 5.16 14.38 29.05
N ALA A 480 4.77 15.65 28.87
CA ALA A 480 5.04 16.68 29.86
C ALA A 480 4.08 16.57 31.05
N ASP A 481 4.63 16.59 32.27
CA ASP A 481 3.85 16.77 33.48
C ASP A 481 3.07 18.11 33.40
N PRO A 482 1.74 18.11 33.54
CA PRO A 482 0.94 19.32 33.39
C PRO A 482 1.21 20.42 34.43
N SER A 483 1.83 20.08 35.56
CA SER A 483 2.05 21.00 36.69
C SER A 483 3.40 21.71 36.65
N ASP A 484 4.45 21.04 36.16
CA ASP A 484 5.80 21.59 36.11
C ASP A 484 6.49 21.53 34.73
N GLY A 485 5.87 20.86 33.75
CA GLY A 485 6.38 20.75 32.38
C GLY A 485 7.49 19.72 32.20
N THR A 486 7.81 18.94 33.24
CA THR A 486 8.86 17.92 33.17
C THR A 486 8.47 16.81 32.20
N LEU A 487 9.33 16.54 31.22
CA LEU A 487 9.14 15.41 30.30
C LEU A 487 9.47 14.11 31.03
N ALA A 488 8.45 13.31 31.32
CA ALA A 488 8.59 12.02 31.99
C ALA A 488 8.37 10.88 30.99
N GLY A 489 9.11 9.78 31.10
CA GLY A 489 8.88 8.60 30.27
C GLY A 489 9.50 8.63 28.86
N LEU A 490 10.30 9.65 28.54
CA LEU A 490 11.25 9.58 27.43
C LEU A 490 12.50 8.88 27.95
N TRP A 491 12.68 7.62 27.56
CA TRP A 491 13.91 6.90 27.82
C TRP A 491 14.94 7.30 26.76
N ASP A 492 16.05 7.89 27.20
CA ASP A 492 17.14 8.35 26.32
C ASP A 492 17.96 7.19 25.69
N GLY A 493 17.57 5.94 25.96
CA GLY A 493 18.40 4.76 25.69
C GLY A 493 19.50 4.54 26.73
N GLY A 494 19.89 3.27 26.92
CA GLY A 494 20.97 2.85 27.84
C GLY A 494 20.62 1.57 28.61
N ASP A 495 21.61 0.81 29.06
CA ASP A 495 21.37 -0.43 29.84
C ASP A 495 20.39 -0.16 31.01
N HIS A 496 19.27 -0.89 31.04
CA HIS A 496 18.28 -0.83 32.12
C HIS A 496 18.83 -1.37 33.46
N GLY A 497 20.05 -1.93 33.42
CA GLY A 497 20.78 -2.49 34.54
C GLY A 497 20.77 -4.01 34.50
N GLU A 498 21.68 -4.62 35.25
CA GLU A 498 21.74 -6.08 35.37
C GLU A 498 20.42 -6.62 35.98
N GLY A 499 19.63 -7.35 35.18
CA GLY A 499 18.41 -8.04 35.63
C GLY A 499 17.07 -7.40 35.26
N THR A 500 17.06 -6.41 34.38
CA THR A 500 15.83 -5.86 33.76
C THR A 500 15.61 -6.48 32.37
N GLN A 501 14.34 -6.76 32.02
CA GLN A 501 13.95 -7.29 30.71
C GLN A 501 14.22 -6.29 29.59
#